data_AF-D2S8S7-F1
#
_entry.id   AF-D2S8S7-F1
#
_cell.length_a   1.000
_cell.length_b   1.000
_cell.length_c   1.000
_cell.angle_alpha   90.00
_cell.angle_beta   90.00
_cell.angle_gamma   90.00
#
_symmetry.space_group_name_H-M   'P 1'
#
loop_
_entity.id
_entity.type
_entity.pdbx_description
1 polymer ?
#
loop_
_entity_poly.entity_id
_entity_poly.type
_entity_poly.pdbx_seq_one_letter_code
_entity_poly.pdbx_strand_id
1 'polypeptide(L)'
;MSPALVAAALGAVLALTACDTAPTACPAIAWGNGLTVELAGGWPPGEGRSVRVACPQPCGLELREDAPPGRGHVGVAPLVGDRATVSFLMETPDEVDVAVLGPDGGVLAGLTADLEWELVGGSAECGGPHQATVTVPAP
;
A
#
# COMPACT_ATOMS: atom_id res chain seq x y z
N MET A 1 39.00 -43.04 35.53
CA MET A 1 38.05 -42.11 34.89
C MET A 1 38.51 -41.92 33.45
N SER A 2 37.82 -42.54 32.50
CA SER A 2 38.30 -42.66 31.10
C SER A 2 38.01 -41.38 30.29
N PRO A 3 38.97 -40.86 29.50
CA PRO A 3 38.84 -39.60 28.77
C PRO A 3 37.82 -39.63 27.61
N ALA A 4 37.32 -40.82 27.25
CA ALA A 4 36.33 -41.00 26.18
C ALA A 4 34.93 -40.42 26.52
N LEU A 5 34.61 -40.23 27.80
CA LEU A 5 33.28 -39.78 28.24
C LEU A 5 33.09 -38.26 28.09
N VAL A 6 34.18 -37.48 28.01
CA VAL A 6 34.11 -36.01 27.92
C VAL A 6 33.85 -35.55 26.48
N ALA A 7 34.39 -36.25 25.48
CA ALA A 7 34.24 -35.87 24.07
C ALA A 7 32.80 -36.07 23.53
N ALA A 8 32.09 -37.10 24.02
CA ALA A 8 30.71 -37.37 23.60
C ALA A 8 29.72 -36.32 24.11
N ALA A 9 29.99 -35.70 25.27
CA ALA A 9 29.13 -34.68 25.85
C ALA A 9 29.23 -33.33 25.10
N LEU A 10 30.39 -32.99 24.54
CA LEU A 10 30.58 -31.74 23.78
C LEU A 10 29.93 -31.75 22.39
N GLY A 11 29.82 -32.93 21.74
CA GLY A 11 29.15 -33.04 20.44
C GLY A 11 27.62 -32.89 20.51
N ALA A 12 27.01 -33.30 21.63
CA ALA A 12 25.55 -33.26 21.79
C ALA A 12 25.00 -31.85 22.10
N VAL A 13 25.80 -30.96 22.69
CA VAL A 13 25.37 -29.60 23.04
C VAL A 13 25.31 -28.68 21.81
N LEU A 14 26.14 -28.92 20.78
CA LEU A 14 26.14 -28.16 19.52
C LEU A 14 24.95 -28.49 18.59
N ALA A 15 24.21 -29.56 18.85
CA ALA A 15 23.03 -29.93 18.05
C ALA A 15 21.75 -29.19 18.46
N LEU A 16 21.74 -28.53 19.64
CA LEU A 16 20.56 -27.86 20.20
C LEU A 16 20.44 -26.38 19.83
N THR A 17 21.46 -25.78 19.20
CA THR A 17 21.39 -24.40 18.69
C THR A 17 20.95 -24.32 17.23
N ALA A 18 20.49 -25.44 16.64
CA ALA A 18 20.01 -25.51 15.26
C ALA A 18 18.48 -25.26 15.13
N CYS A 19 17.79 -24.93 16.22
CA CYS A 19 16.36 -24.64 16.22
C CYS A 19 16.07 -23.17 15.89
N ASP A 20 16.50 -22.70 14.72
CA ASP A 20 16.05 -21.42 14.12
C ASP A 20 15.47 -21.62 12.71
N THR A 21 15.04 -22.84 12.40
CA THR A 21 14.39 -23.19 11.12
C THR A 21 12.87 -23.26 11.22
N ALA A 22 12.27 -22.68 12.26
CA ALA A 22 10.83 -22.57 12.31
C ALA A 22 10.38 -21.54 11.25
N PRO A 23 9.43 -21.87 10.36
CA PRO A 23 8.92 -20.90 9.40
C PRO A 23 8.35 -19.71 10.16
N THR A 24 8.67 -18.49 9.74
CA THR A 24 8.13 -17.28 10.36
C THR A 24 6.61 -17.30 10.23
N ALA A 25 5.91 -17.26 11.36
CA ALA A 25 4.46 -17.19 11.37
C ALA A 25 4.02 -15.73 11.34
N CYS A 26 3.39 -15.30 10.25
CA CYS A 26 2.86 -13.95 10.12
C CYS A 26 1.53 -13.82 10.86
N PRO A 27 1.36 -12.81 11.74
CA PRO A 27 0.11 -12.61 12.45
C PRO A 27 -0.99 -12.18 11.47
N ALA A 28 -2.21 -12.69 11.68
CA ALA A 28 -3.39 -12.31 10.89
C ALA A 28 -3.89 -10.91 11.28
N ILE A 29 -3.17 -9.87 10.84
CA ILE A 29 -3.49 -8.47 11.08
C ILE A 29 -3.81 -7.82 9.74
N ALA A 30 -4.93 -7.11 9.65
CA ALA A 30 -5.22 -6.26 8.51
C ALA A 30 -4.49 -4.92 8.63
N TRP A 31 -4.02 -4.38 7.51
CA TRP A 31 -3.38 -3.06 7.44
C TRP A 31 -3.97 -2.21 6.32
N GLY A 32 -3.78 -0.90 6.44
CA GLY A 32 -4.12 0.06 5.38
C GLY A 32 -2.86 0.48 4.62
N ASN A 33 -3.00 0.64 3.32
CA ASN A 33 -2.02 1.29 2.46
C ASN A 33 -2.48 2.73 2.18
N GLY A 34 -1.55 3.64 1.97
CA GLY A 34 -1.84 5.07 1.78
C GLY A 34 -1.33 5.59 0.44
N LEU A 35 -2.22 6.17 -0.37
CA LEU A 35 -1.84 6.97 -1.52
C LEU A 35 -1.91 8.45 -1.13
N THR A 36 -0.78 9.15 -1.27
CA THR A 36 -0.75 10.60 -1.18
C THR A 36 -0.80 11.18 -2.59
N VAL A 37 -1.79 12.04 -2.83
CA VAL A 37 -1.90 12.82 -4.06
C VAL A 37 -1.45 14.24 -3.75
N GLU A 38 -0.41 14.70 -4.44
CA GLU A 38 0.13 16.05 -4.32
C GLU A 38 -0.22 16.90 -5.54
N LEU A 39 -0.49 18.18 -5.34
CA LEU A 39 -0.60 19.14 -6.44
C LEU A 39 0.78 19.71 -6.75
N ALA A 40 1.16 19.72 -8.03
CA ALA A 40 2.39 20.35 -8.47
C ALA A 40 2.42 21.87 -8.17
N GLY A 41 3.59 22.48 -8.29
CA GLY A 41 3.66 23.94 -8.37
C GLY A 41 2.86 24.49 -9.55
N GLY A 42 2.27 25.68 -9.40
CA GLY A 42 1.54 26.37 -10.47
C GLY A 42 0.01 26.22 -10.43
N TRP A 43 -0.52 25.43 -9.49
CA TRP A 43 -1.96 25.38 -9.27
C TRP A 43 -2.50 26.75 -8.82
N PRO A 44 -3.63 27.22 -9.39
CA PRO A 44 -4.23 28.47 -8.95
C PRO A 44 -4.67 28.36 -7.49
N PRO A 45 -4.65 29.45 -6.70
CA PRO A 45 -5.17 29.42 -5.33
C PRO A 45 -6.65 29.02 -5.34
N GLY A 46 -7.07 28.26 -4.32
CA GLY A 46 -8.46 27.87 -4.17
C GLY A 46 -8.66 26.91 -3.01
N GLU A 47 -9.85 27.00 -2.40
CA GLU A 47 -10.26 26.19 -1.26
C GLU A 47 -11.39 25.23 -1.67
N GLY A 48 -11.68 24.24 -0.82
CA GLY A 48 -12.80 23.31 -1.03
C GLY A 48 -12.58 22.31 -2.17
N ARG A 49 -11.35 22.13 -2.64
CA ARG A 49 -11.00 21.10 -3.62
C ARG A 49 -10.97 19.72 -2.98
N SER A 50 -11.18 18.71 -3.80
CA SER A 50 -11.01 17.31 -3.40
C SER A 50 -10.28 16.53 -4.48
N VAL A 51 -9.79 15.35 -4.13
CA VAL A 51 -9.20 14.41 -5.07
C VAL A 51 -10.09 13.19 -5.13
N ARG A 52 -10.42 12.77 -6.34
CA ARG A 52 -11.06 11.50 -6.63
C ARG A 52 -10.02 10.54 -7.20
N VAL A 53 -9.98 9.33 -6.65
CA VAL A 53 -9.15 8.23 -7.13
C VAL A 53 -10.07 7.09 -7.54
N ALA A 54 -9.92 6.57 -8.74
CA ALA A 54 -10.65 5.43 -9.26
C ALA A 54 -9.68 4.35 -9.74
N CYS A 55 -10.01 3.09 -9.49
CA CYS A 55 -9.22 1.96 -9.98
C CYS A 55 -9.84 1.41 -11.30
N PRO A 56 -9.06 1.21 -12.37
CA PRO A 56 -9.55 0.66 -13.64
C PRO A 56 -10.02 -0.80 -13.52
N GLN A 57 -9.41 -1.55 -12.60
CA GLN A 57 -9.95 -2.82 -12.07
C GLN A 57 -10.29 -2.61 -10.60
N PRO A 58 -11.26 -3.35 -10.03
CA PRO A 58 -11.55 -3.23 -8.61
C PRO A 58 -10.28 -3.50 -7.82
N CYS A 59 -9.84 -2.49 -7.08
CA CYS A 59 -8.84 -2.65 -6.05
C CYS A 59 -9.32 -3.80 -5.13
N GLY A 60 -8.60 -4.92 -5.18
CA GLY A 60 -8.71 -6.12 -4.33
C GLY A 60 -9.95 -7.00 -4.40
N LEU A 61 -10.73 -7.00 -5.49
CA LEU A 61 -11.70 -8.09 -5.72
C LEU A 61 -11.48 -8.70 -7.10
N GLU A 62 -11.20 -10.01 -7.14
CA GLU A 62 -11.25 -10.75 -8.41
C GLU A 62 -12.68 -10.66 -8.95
N LEU A 63 -12.84 -9.89 -10.03
CA LEU A 63 -14.09 -9.89 -10.80
C LEU A 63 -14.28 -11.31 -11.31
N ARG A 64 -15.36 -11.96 -10.88
CA ARG A 64 -15.93 -13.05 -11.68
C ARG A 64 -16.18 -12.48 -13.08
N GLU A 65 -15.72 -13.17 -14.12
CA GLU A 65 -15.89 -12.74 -15.52
C GLU A 65 -17.37 -12.42 -15.87
N ASP A 66 -18.32 -13.01 -15.13
CA ASP A 66 -19.76 -12.82 -15.31
C ASP A 66 -20.37 -11.67 -14.46
N ALA A 67 -19.57 -10.95 -13.67
CA ALA A 67 -20.08 -9.83 -12.87
C ALA A 67 -20.37 -8.61 -13.78
N PRO A 68 -21.54 -7.95 -13.65
CA PRO A 68 -21.74 -6.64 -14.27
C PRO A 68 -20.60 -5.72 -13.85
N PRO A 69 -20.08 -4.83 -14.73
CA PRO A 69 -19.03 -3.91 -14.36
C PRO A 69 -19.47 -3.14 -13.11
N GLY A 70 -18.85 -3.50 -11.98
CA GLY A 70 -19.04 -2.78 -10.72
C GLY A 70 -18.60 -1.34 -10.94
N ARG A 71 -19.27 -0.39 -10.29
CA ARG A 71 -18.68 0.95 -10.18
C ARG A 71 -17.31 0.73 -9.53
N GLY A 72 -16.23 1.07 -10.24
CA GLY A 72 -14.87 0.95 -9.69
C GLY A 72 -14.83 1.53 -8.28
N HIS A 73 -13.95 1.02 -7.43
CA HIS A 73 -13.77 1.61 -6.11
C HIS A 73 -13.31 3.06 -6.29
N VAL A 74 -14.22 4.00 -6.00
CA VAL A 74 -13.96 5.44 -6.10
C VAL A 74 -13.75 5.96 -4.68
N GLY A 75 -12.52 6.36 -4.37
CA GLY A 75 -12.20 7.14 -3.18
C GLY A 75 -12.30 8.63 -3.48
N VAL A 76 -12.88 9.42 -2.57
CA VAL A 76 -12.81 10.88 -2.61
C VAL A 76 -12.25 11.38 -1.28
N ALA A 77 -11.18 12.16 -1.35
CA ALA A 77 -10.53 12.74 -0.19
C ALA A 77 -10.46 14.28 -0.34
N PRO A 78 -10.69 15.04 0.74
CA PRO A 78 -10.50 16.48 0.70
C PRO A 78 -9.03 16.83 0.50
N LEU A 79 -8.78 17.92 -0.23
CA LEU A 79 -7.45 18.48 -0.34
C LEU A 79 -7.19 19.35 0.91
N VAL A 80 -6.12 19.04 1.65
CA VAL A 80 -5.62 19.82 2.79
C VAL A 80 -4.29 20.45 2.38
N GLY A 81 -4.30 21.76 2.14
CA GLY A 81 -3.18 22.44 1.50
C GLY A 81 -3.05 21.99 0.05
N ASP A 82 -1.94 21.35 -0.28
CA ASP A 82 -1.59 20.81 -1.59
C ASP A 82 -1.72 19.28 -1.68
N ARG A 83 -2.24 18.62 -0.64
CA ARG A 83 -2.26 17.15 -0.54
C ARG A 83 -3.63 16.58 -0.23
N ALA A 84 -3.89 15.38 -0.72
CA ALA A 84 -4.98 14.52 -0.27
C ALA A 84 -4.47 13.10 -0.02
N THR A 85 -5.01 12.41 0.97
CA THR A 85 -4.65 11.03 1.28
C THR A 85 -5.86 10.12 1.07
N VAL A 86 -5.66 9.05 0.30
CA VAL A 86 -6.64 7.99 0.07
C VAL A 86 -6.09 6.69 0.65
N SER A 87 -6.93 5.92 1.33
CA SER A 87 -6.53 4.65 1.95
C SER A 87 -7.10 3.46 1.19
N PHE A 88 -6.27 2.43 1.04
CA PHE A 88 -6.60 1.14 0.45
C PHE A 88 -6.45 0.05 1.51
N LEU A 89 -7.32 -0.97 1.50
CA LEU A 89 -7.27 -2.04 2.51
C LEU A 89 -6.37 -3.17 2.01
N MET A 90 -5.13 -3.25 2.49
CA MET A 90 -4.10 -4.22 2.07
C MET A 90 -3.78 -4.27 0.56
N GLU A 91 -4.51 -3.56 -0.28
CA GLU A 91 -4.35 -3.48 -1.73
C GLU A 91 -3.26 -2.49 -2.15
N THR A 92 -2.50 -2.86 -3.16
CA THR A 92 -1.51 -2.02 -3.83
C THR A 92 -1.80 -2.05 -5.33
N PRO A 93 -2.82 -1.32 -5.81
CA PRO A 93 -3.10 -1.26 -7.25
C PRO A 93 -1.89 -0.72 -8.01
N ASP A 94 -1.59 -1.31 -9.17
CA ASP A 94 -0.49 -0.86 -10.02
C ASP A 94 -0.81 0.48 -10.70
N GLU A 95 -2.08 0.73 -11.03
CA GLU A 95 -2.53 1.92 -11.75
C GLU A 95 -3.83 2.48 -11.14
N VAL A 96 -3.96 3.81 -11.13
CA VAL A 96 -5.19 4.53 -10.75
C VAL A 96 -5.45 5.74 -11.65
N ASP A 97 -6.72 6.09 -11.80
CA ASP A 97 -7.17 7.37 -12.35
C ASP A 97 -7.36 8.38 -11.24
N VAL A 98 -6.64 9.50 -11.31
CA VAL A 98 -6.68 10.60 -10.36
C VAL A 98 -7.35 11.81 -11.00
N ALA A 99 -8.32 12.41 -10.31
CA ALA A 99 -8.96 13.66 -10.72
C ALA A 99 -9.02 14.63 -9.56
N VAL A 100 -8.52 15.86 -9.77
CA VAL A 100 -8.70 16.97 -8.84
C VAL A 100 -10.02 17.64 -9.17
N LEU A 101 -10.89 17.74 -8.17
CA LEU A 101 -12.22 18.30 -8.28
C LEU A 101 -12.28 19.69 -7.66
N GLY A 102 -13.01 20.58 -8.31
CA GLY A 102 -13.44 21.86 -7.75
C GLY A 102 -14.49 21.70 -6.65
N PRO A 103 -14.84 22.79 -5.95
CA PRO A 103 -15.85 22.77 -4.89
C PRO A 103 -17.26 22.44 -5.40
N ASP A 104 -17.50 22.60 -6.69
CA ASP A 104 -18.73 22.20 -7.39
C ASP A 104 -18.73 20.72 -7.85
N GLY A 105 -17.63 19.99 -7.60
CA GLY A 105 -17.41 18.63 -8.06
C GLY A 105 -16.95 18.52 -9.52
N GLY A 106 -16.74 19.63 -10.22
CA GLY A 106 -16.20 19.66 -11.58
C GLY A 106 -14.74 19.21 -11.61
N VAL A 107 -14.35 18.45 -12.64
CA VAL A 107 -12.94 18.05 -12.81
C VAL A 107 -12.13 19.25 -13.29
N LEU A 108 -11.08 19.59 -12.54
CA LEU A 108 -10.15 20.67 -12.88
C LEU A 108 -8.93 20.16 -13.64
N ALA A 109 -8.38 19.02 -13.21
CA ALA A 109 -7.30 18.31 -13.88
C ALA A 109 -7.36 16.82 -13.48
N GLY A 110 -6.68 15.96 -14.24
CA GLY A 110 -6.55 14.56 -13.91
C GLY A 110 -5.50 13.85 -14.75
N LEU A 111 -5.15 12.65 -14.31
CA LEU A 111 -4.18 11.78 -14.97
C LEU A 111 -4.45 10.32 -14.59
N THR A 112 -3.95 9.41 -15.41
CA THR A 112 -3.77 8.00 -15.05
C THR A 112 -2.32 7.85 -14.57
N ALA A 113 -2.12 7.22 -13.42
CA ALA A 113 -0.80 7.06 -12.80
C ALA A 113 -0.53 5.61 -12.43
N ASP A 114 0.66 5.17 -12.82
CA ASP A 114 1.31 4.01 -12.22
C ASP A 114 1.76 4.35 -10.79
N LEU A 115 1.53 3.43 -9.85
CA LEU A 115 1.83 3.61 -8.44
C LEU A 115 3.07 2.82 -8.03
N GLU A 116 4.07 3.55 -7.56
CA GLU A 116 5.26 2.98 -6.93
C GLU A 116 5.03 2.86 -5.42
N TRP A 117 4.68 1.66 -4.95
CA TRP A 117 4.43 1.38 -3.54
C TRP A 117 5.71 1.05 -2.77
N GLU A 118 5.94 1.76 -1.67
CA GLU A 118 7.03 1.51 -0.73
C GLU A 118 6.49 0.87 0.55
N LEU A 119 7.11 -0.23 1.01
CA LEU A 119 6.79 -0.85 2.30
C LEU A 119 7.29 0.05 3.45
N VAL A 120 6.37 0.59 4.25
CA VAL A 120 6.69 1.52 5.34
C VAL A 120 6.56 0.90 6.73
N GLY A 121 6.13 -0.36 6.82
CA GLY A 121 6.05 -1.10 8.06
C GLY A 121 5.80 -2.59 7.81
N GLY A 122 6.07 -3.41 8.82
CA GLY A 122 6.02 -4.87 8.68
C GLY A 122 7.34 -5.44 8.17
N SER A 123 7.29 -6.47 7.32
CA SER A 123 8.48 -7.14 6.78
C SER A 123 8.24 -7.65 5.37
N ALA A 124 9.31 -7.93 4.63
CA ALA A 124 9.18 -8.54 3.30
C ALA A 124 8.49 -9.91 3.34
N GLU A 125 8.66 -10.67 4.42
CA GLU A 125 8.06 -12.00 4.57
C GLU A 125 6.57 -11.94 4.92
N CYS A 126 6.17 -11.00 5.77
CA CYS A 126 4.79 -10.90 6.26
C CYS A 126 3.95 -9.79 5.63
N GLY A 127 4.54 -9.00 4.73
CA GLY A 127 3.94 -7.79 4.21
C GLY A 127 3.74 -6.73 5.30
N GLY A 128 2.87 -5.77 4.99
CA GLY A 128 2.55 -4.66 5.87
C GLY A 128 2.11 -3.42 5.09
N PRO A 129 1.90 -2.29 5.79
CA PRO A 129 1.46 -1.04 5.19
C PRO A 129 2.45 -0.55 4.14
N HIS A 130 1.91 -0.13 3.00
CA HIS A 130 2.63 0.53 1.93
C HIS A 130 2.17 1.97 1.74
N GLN A 131 3.05 2.80 1.20
CA GLN A 131 2.72 4.15 0.75
C GLN A 131 3.13 4.36 -0.70
N ALA A 132 2.33 5.12 -1.44
CA ALA A 132 2.66 5.61 -2.77
C ALA A 132 2.37 7.11 -2.84
N THR A 133 3.07 7.81 -3.72
CA THR A 133 2.83 9.24 -3.97
C THR A 133 2.68 9.50 -5.46
N VAL A 134 1.71 10.33 -5.81
CA VAL A 134 1.49 10.80 -7.18
C VAL A 134 1.35 12.32 -7.19
N THR A 135 1.93 12.97 -8.19
CA THR A 135 1.82 14.43 -8.37
C THR A 135 0.93 14.75 -9.55
N VAL A 136 -0.09 15.59 -9.35
CA VAL A 136 -0.99 16.06 -10.41
C VAL A 136 -0.50 17.42 -10.93
N PRO A 137 -0.19 17.55 -12.24
CA PRO A 137 0.23 18.82 -12.81
C PRO A 137 -0.91 19.85 -12.78
N ALA A 138 -0.56 21.13 -12.75
CA ALA A 138 -1.52 22.20 -12.90
C ALA A 138 -2.16 22.16 -14.30
N PRO A 139 -3.45 22.53 -14.44
CA PRO A 139 -4.14 22.60 -15.73
C PRO A 139 -3.60 23.72 -16.64
#